data_AF-A0A954LPD3-F1
#
_entry.id   AF-A0A954LPD3-F1
#
_cell.length_a   1.000
_cell.length_b   1.000
_cell.length_c   1.000
_cell.angle_alpha   90.00
_cell.angle_beta   90.00
_cell.angle_gamma   90.00
#
_symmetry.space_group_name_H-M   'P 1'
#
loop_
_entity.id
_entity.type
_entity.pdbx_description
1 polymer ?
#
loop_
_entity_poly.entity_id
_entity_poly.type
_entity_poly.pdbx_seq_one_letter_code
_entity_poly.pdbx_strand_id
1 'polypeptide(L)'
;MGMTESECYQQGKLSCVSCHSLHESDPNDQLADRMQGNHACLQCHSEYEQNLEEHTHHAANASGSLCYNCHMPHTTYALFKAIRSHRIDSPSALNSKKTGRPNACNQCHTDRSLQWTSQHLANWYQMPQEELSEDDTEISATVLWALSGDAGQRVVTAWTLGWESSLANSGNNWQPAHLAQLLDDPYSAVRFVAYLSLKKFPGFEDFSYDFAAPFKERKDAKERALAIWQQQEKTRPHMSNVLIDREGKIRQSVVDRLLKARNDRSFNLPE
;
A
#
# COMPACT_ATOMS: atom_id res chain seq x y z
N MET A 1 -10.69 -3.57 -18.89
CA MET A 1 -9.37 -4.14 -18.49
C MET A 1 -8.45 -2.96 -18.27
N GLY A 2 -7.74 -2.82 -17.14
CA GLY A 2 -7.09 -1.54 -16.78
C GLY A 2 -6.18 -0.94 -17.87
N MET A 3 -5.47 -1.79 -18.63
CA MET A 3 -4.59 -1.36 -19.72
C MET A 3 -5.33 -0.60 -20.83
N THR A 4 -6.54 -1.02 -21.19
CA THR A 4 -7.32 -0.40 -22.26
C THR A 4 -7.83 1.01 -21.89
N GLU A 5 -7.74 1.37 -20.61
CA GLU A 5 -8.05 2.70 -20.10
C GLU A 5 -6.83 3.62 -20.02
N SER A 6 -5.61 3.12 -20.29
CA SER A 6 -4.40 3.93 -20.27
C SER A 6 -4.20 4.71 -21.57
N GLU A 7 -3.60 5.89 -21.49
CA GLU A 7 -3.23 6.67 -22.69
C GLU A 7 -2.21 5.91 -23.55
N CYS A 8 -1.32 5.12 -22.93
CA CYS A 8 -0.38 4.24 -23.63
C CYS A 8 -1.07 3.28 -24.60
N TYR A 9 -2.27 2.79 -24.25
CA TYR A 9 -3.09 1.93 -25.11
C TYR A 9 -4.02 2.74 -26.03
N GLN A 10 -4.69 3.76 -25.49
CA GLN A 10 -5.70 4.52 -26.22
C GLN A 10 -5.10 5.40 -27.34
N GLN A 11 -3.89 5.91 -27.12
CA GLN A 11 -3.21 6.84 -28.02
C GLN A 11 -1.89 6.26 -28.55
N GLY A 12 -1.40 5.17 -27.97
CA GLY A 12 -0.15 4.52 -28.37
C GLY A 12 -0.36 3.16 -29.05
N LYS A 13 0.72 2.35 -29.08
CA LYS A 13 0.74 1.00 -29.67
C LYS A 13 0.84 -0.10 -28.60
N LEU A 14 0.59 0.23 -27.32
CA LEU A 14 0.75 -0.71 -26.22
C LEU A 14 -0.21 -1.89 -26.37
N SER A 15 0.29 -3.10 -26.15
CA SER A 15 -0.50 -4.32 -26.05
C SER A 15 0.07 -5.24 -24.97
N CYS A 16 -0.60 -6.35 -24.66
CA CYS A 16 -0.11 -7.31 -23.66
C CYS A 16 1.30 -7.81 -24.01
N VAL A 17 1.54 -8.13 -25.29
CA VAL A 17 2.80 -8.69 -25.78
C VAL A 17 3.90 -7.64 -25.96
N SER A 18 3.63 -6.37 -25.64
CA SER A 18 4.67 -5.34 -25.54
C SER A 18 5.54 -5.53 -24.30
N CYS A 19 5.01 -6.16 -23.24
CA CYS A 19 5.74 -6.42 -22.00
C CYS A 19 5.82 -7.92 -21.67
N HIS A 20 4.85 -8.73 -22.12
CA HIS A 20 4.77 -10.14 -21.81
C HIS A 20 5.25 -11.04 -22.95
N SER A 21 5.84 -12.18 -22.60
CA SER A 21 6.14 -13.27 -23.54
C SER A 21 5.49 -14.56 -23.07
N LEU A 22 4.83 -15.27 -23.99
CA LEU A 22 4.21 -16.58 -23.74
C LEU A 22 5.21 -17.75 -23.86
N HIS A 23 6.40 -17.48 -24.37
CA HIS A 23 7.50 -18.45 -24.48
C HIS A 23 8.74 -17.89 -23.79
N GLU A 24 9.53 -18.77 -23.19
CA GLU A 24 10.86 -18.44 -22.66
C GLU A 24 10.85 -17.29 -21.62
N SER A 25 9.77 -17.19 -20.83
CA SER A 25 9.62 -16.26 -19.70
C SER A 25 9.43 -17.01 -18.38
N ASP A 26 9.69 -16.35 -17.26
CA ASP A 26 9.27 -16.87 -15.94
C ASP A 26 7.73 -17.02 -15.94
N PRO A 27 7.18 -18.19 -15.59
CA PRO A 27 5.73 -18.37 -15.52
C PRO A 27 5.06 -17.42 -14.51
N ASN A 28 5.81 -16.91 -13.53
CA ASN A 28 5.35 -15.83 -12.66
C ASN A 28 5.40 -14.50 -13.42
N ASP A 29 4.21 -13.91 -13.61
CA ASP A 29 3.96 -12.66 -14.34
C ASP A 29 4.27 -12.70 -15.85
N GLN A 30 5.03 -13.69 -16.37
CA GLN A 30 5.30 -13.89 -17.81
C GLN A 30 5.90 -12.65 -18.50
N LEU A 31 6.72 -11.89 -17.79
CA LEU A 31 7.41 -10.72 -18.35
C LEU A 31 8.49 -11.19 -19.33
N ALA A 32 8.56 -10.56 -20.50
CA ALA A 32 9.62 -10.80 -21.47
C ALA A 32 10.99 -10.35 -20.91
N ASP A 33 12.08 -10.78 -21.57
CA ASP A 33 13.42 -10.37 -21.16
C ASP A 33 13.53 -8.83 -21.11
N ARG A 34 14.18 -8.32 -20.06
CA ARG A 34 14.35 -6.88 -19.76
C ARG A 34 13.07 -6.10 -19.45
N MET A 35 11.90 -6.74 -19.35
CA MET A 35 10.63 -6.08 -19.01
C MET A 35 10.34 -6.06 -17.51
N GLN A 36 11.33 -6.34 -16.66
CA GLN A 36 11.19 -6.27 -15.19
C GLN A 36 11.51 -4.86 -14.64
N GLY A 37 12.05 -3.96 -15.47
CA GLY A 37 12.45 -2.61 -15.06
C GLY A 37 12.03 -1.53 -16.06
N ASN A 38 12.64 -0.34 -15.91
CA ASN A 38 12.26 0.86 -16.67
C ASN A 38 12.34 0.71 -18.20
N HIS A 39 13.13 -0.25 -18.69
CA HIS A 39 13.24 -0.52 -20.13
C HIS A 39 11.88 -0.73 -20.81
N ALA A 40 10.90 -1.34 -20.14
CA ALA A 40 9.56 -1.51 -20.73
C ALA A 40 8.87 -0.17 -21.05
N CYS A 41 9.13 0.86 -20.25
CA CYS A 41 8.58 2.19 -20.42
C CYS A 41 9.42 3.02 -21.40
N LEU A 42 10.76 2.93 -21.28
CA LEU A 42 11.71 3.70 -22.06
C LEU A 42 11.73 3.35 -23.56
N GLN A 43 11.14 2.21 -23.96
CA GLN A 43 10.93 1.88 -25.38
C GLN A 43 10.13 2.95 -26.14
N CYS A 44 9.17 3.57 -25.46
CA CYS A 44 8.35 4.64 -26.01
C CYS A 44 8.69 6.01 -25.40
N HIS A 45 9.22 6.02 -24.18
CA HIS A 45 9.49 7.24 -23.41
C HIS A 45 11.00 7.46 -23.18
N SER A 46 11.77 7.48 -24.26
CA SER A 46 13.24 7.57 -24.20
C SER A 46 13.75 8.90 -23.63
N GLU A 47 12.92 9.94 -23.62
CA GLU A 47 13.23 11.25 -23.05
C GLU A 47 13.56 11.19 -21.55
N TYR A 48 13.08 10.18 -20.82
CA TYR A 48 13.34 10.03 -19.38
C TYR A 48 14.60 9.22 -19.07
N GLU A 49 15.27 8.63 -20.07
CA GLU A 49 16.47 7.82 -19.82
C GLU A 49 17.60 8.64 -19.19
N GLN A 50 17.75 9.90 -19.61
CA GLN A 50 18.81 10.80 -19.11
C GLN A 50 18.36 11.65 -17.92
N ASN A 51 17.05 11.77 -17.67
CA ASN A 51 16.48 12.66 -16.65
C ASN A 51 15.68 11.88 -15.59
N LEU A 52 16.04 10.61 -15.33
CA LEU A 52 15.27 9.72 -14.46
C LEU A 52 15.13 10.27 -13.03
N GLU A 53 16.22 10.75 -12.43
CA GLU A 53 16.18 11.27 -11.05
C GLU A 53 15.40 12.58 -10.97
N GLU A 54 15.52 13.45 -11.98
CA GLU A 54 14.74 14.69 -12.06
C GLU A 54 13.24 14.40 -12.21
N HIS A 55 12.88 13.44 -13.06
CA HIS A 55 11.49 13.06 -13.27
C HIS A 55 10.90 12.35 -12.05
N THR A 56 11.63 11.41 -11.45
CA THR A 56 11.10 10.58 -10.35
C THR A 56 11.29 11.22 -8.98
N HIS A 57 12.17 12.21 -8.84
CA HIS A 57 12.61 12.78 -7.56
C HIS A 57 13.19 11.75 -6.58
N HIS A 58 13.72 10.64 -7.11
CA HIS A 58 14.41 9.60 -6.37
C HIS A 58 15.78 9.32 -6.99
N ALA A 59 16.74 8.84 -6.18
CA ALA A 59 18.03 8.39 -6.70
C ALA A 59 17.84 7.22 -7.68
N ALA A 60 18.63 7.16 -8.76
CA ALA A 60 18.37 6.27 -9.89
C ALA A 60 18.31 4.77 -9.53
N ASN A 61 18.99 4.37 -8.45
CA ASN A 61 19.00 2.99 -7.96
C ASN A 61 17.94 2.71 -6.88
N ALA A 62 17.13 3.69 -6.49
CA ALA A 62 16.08 3.54 -5.50
C ALA A 62 14.82 2.92 -6.13
N SER A 63 14.04 2.21 -5.30
CA SER A 63 12.76 1.64 -5.72
C SER A 63 11.80 2.71 -6.29
N GLY A 64 11.87 3.95 -5.80
CA GLY A 64 11.06 5.07 -6.30
C GLY A 64 11.40 5.52 -7.73
N SER A 65 12.56 5.14 -8.26
CA SER A 65 12.93 5.42 -9.65
C SER A 65 12.46 4.34 -10.63
N LEU A 66 11.76 3.30 -10.17
CA LEU A 66 11.11 2.33 -11.06
C LEU A 66 9.78 2.89 -11.57
N CYS A 67 9.64 3.07 -12.89
CA CYS A 67 8.44 3.60 -13.53
C CYS A 67 7.17 2.90 -13.05
N TYR A 68 7.23 1.58 -12.89
CA TYR A 68 6.12 0.77 -12.41
C TYR A 68 5.63 1.13 -11.00
N ASN A 69 6.51 1.57 -10.10
CA ASN A 69 6.10 1.85 -8.73
C ASN A 69 5.23 3.10 -8.62
N CYS A 70 5.36 4.03 -9.56
CA CYS A 70 4.53 5.22 -9.66
C CYS A 70 3.34 5.04 -10.60
N HIS A 71 3.59 4.51 -11.80
CA HIS A 71 2.58 4.44 -12.87
C HIS A 71 1.81 3.12 -12.94
N MET A 72 2.29 2.07 -12.29
CA MET A 72 1.62 0.77 -12.16
C MET A 72 1.63 0.29 -10.69
N PRO A 73 1.13 1.09 -9.75
CA PRO A 73 1.24 0.79 -8.33
C PRO A 73 0.44 -0.48 -7.96
N HIS A 74 0.77 -1.12 -6.84
CA HIS A 74 0.08 -2.32 -6.38
C HIS A 74 -1.27 -1.96 -5.76
N THR A 75 -2.31 -1.78 -6.58
CA THR A 75 -3.62 -1.28 -6.12
C THR A 75 -4.75 -2.29 -6.30
N THR A 76 -4.44 -3.49 -6.77
CA THR A 76 -5.42 -4.55 -7.00
C THR A 76 -5.05 -5.75 -6.14
N TYR A 77 -6.04 -6.41 -5.55
CA TYR A 77 -5.82 -7.63 -4.77
C TYR A 77 -6.12 -8.86 -5.62
N ALA A 78 -5.16 -9.79 -5.70
CA ALA A 78 -5.35 -11.09 -6.33
C ALA A 78 -4.30 -12.08 -5.79
N LEU A 79 -4.62 -13.38 -5.79
CA LEU A 79 -3.68 -14.44 -5.37
C LEU A 79 -3.02 -14.17 -4.00
N PHE A 80 -3.79 -13.63 -3.05
CA PHE A 80 -3.34 -13.29 -1.70
C PHE A 80 -2.23 -12.22 -1.63
N LYS A 81 -1.98 -11.47 -2.71
CA LYS A 81 -1.04 -10.34 -2.76
C LYS A 81 -1.67 -9.09 -3.38
N ALA A 82 -1.07 -7.93 -3.13
CA ALA A 82 -1.34 -6.78 -3.98
C ALA A 82 -0.58 -6.97 -5.31
N ILE A 83 -1.26 -6.80 -6.42
CA ILE A 83 -0.73 -6.90 -7.78
C ILE A 83 -0.72 -5.52 -8.44
N ARG A 84 0.23 -5.34 -9.37
CA ARG A 84 0.37 -4.10 -10.12
C ARG A 84 -0.88 -3.79 -10.93
N SER A 85 -1.32 -2.54 -10.83
CA SER A 85 -2.34 -2.00 -11.71
C SER A 85 -1.83 -2.04 -13.15
N HIS A 86 -2.66 -2.56 -14.05
CA HIS A 86 -2.45 -2.36 -15.49
C HIS A 86 -3.12 -1.09 -16.01
N ARG A 87 -3.83 -0.34 -15.16
CA ARG A 87 -4.23 1.03 -15.48
C ARG A 87 -3.02 1.92 -15.25
N ILE A 88 -2.27 2.13 -16.34
CA ILE A 88 -1.07 2.96 -16.39
C ILE A 88 -1.53 4.42 -16.37
N ASP A 89 -1.30 5.12 -15.26
CA ASP A 89 -1.66 6.53 -15.08
C ASP A 89 -0.64 7.27 -14.20
N SER A 90 -0.72 8.60 -14.16
CA SER A 90 0.15 9.40 -13.30
C SER A 90 -0.34 9.39 -11.84
N PRO A 91 0.57 9.35 -10.84
CA PRO A 91 0.21 9.43 -9.43
C PRO A 91 -0.69 10.63 -9.14
N SER A 92 -1.76 10.43 -8.36
CA SER A 92 -2.70 11.50 -8.03
C SER A 92 -3.32 11.28 -6.66
N ALA A 93 -3.08 12.21 -5.74
CA ALA A 93 -3.74 12.24 -4.43
C ALA A 93 -5.26 12.38 -4.57
N LEU A 94 -5.69 13.16 -5.57
CA LEU A 94 -7.09 13.40 -5.85
C LEU A 94 -7.83 12.14 -6.31
N ASN A 95 -7.23 11.36 -7.22
CA ASN A 95 -7.82 10.10 -7.67
C ASN A 95 -7.97 9.12 -6.50
N SER A 96 -7.01 9.08 -5.57
CA SER A 96 -7.14 8.27 -4.36
C SER A 96 -8.33 8.69 -3.51
N LYS A 97 -8.56 9.99 -3.33
CA LYS A 97 -9.71 10.48 -2.57
C LYS A 97 -11.04 10.13 -3.24
N LYS A 98 -11.13 10.32 -4.56
CA LYS A 98 -12.35 10.10 -5.34
C LYS A 98 -12.72 8.62 -5.49
N THR A 99 -11.73 7.75 -5.65
CA THR A 99 -11.95 6.34 -6.00
C THR A 99 -11.69 5.35 -4.87
N GLY A 100 -11.03 5.79 -3.79
CA GLY A 100 -10.51 4.89 -2.75
C GLY A 100 -9.24 4.13 -3.18
N ARG A 101 -8.79 4.22 -4.43
CA ARG A 101 -7.58 3.51 -4.87
C ARG A 101 -6.33 4.05 -4.15
N PRO A 102 -5.54 3.23 -3.42
CA PRO A 102 -4.29 3.69 -2.82
C PRO A 102 -3.36 4.35 -3.85
N ASN A 103 -2.79 5.51 -3.55
CA ASN A 103 -1.79 6.15 -4.44
C ASN A 103 -0.43 5.45 -4.30
N ALA A 104 0.42 5.64 -5.31
CA ALA A 104 1.77 5.10 -5.35
C ALA A 104 2.67 5.60 -4.21
N CYS A 105 2.62 6.90 -3.90
CA CYS A 105 3.54 7.53 -2.94
C CYS A 105 3.39 6.92 -1.54
N ASN A 106 2.15 6.75 -1.08
CA ASN A 106 1.83 6.16 0.22
C ASN A 106 1.90 4.61 0.22
N GLN A 107 2.47 3.97 -0.81
CA GLN A 107 2.89 2.56 -0.74
C GLN A 107 4.34 2.39 -0.27
N CYS A 108 5.20 3.39 -0.52
CA CYS A 108 6.54 3.44 0.04
C CYS A 108 6.59 4.30 1.30
N HIS A 109 5.95 5.48 1.25
CA HIS A 109 5.87 6.44 2.36
C HIS A 109 4.61 6.20 3.19
N THR A 110 4.55 5.01 3.79
CA THR A 110 3.40 4.53 4.55
C THR A 110 3.18 5.27 5.88
N ASP A 111 4.13 6.10 6.29
CA ASP A 111 4.01 7.02 7.41
C ASP A 111 3.43 8.39 7.00
N ARG A 112 3.28 8.71 5.71
CA ARG A 112 2.88 10.06 5.28
C ARG A 112 1.38 10.20 5.03
N SER A 113 0.86 11.40 5.25
CA SER A 113 -0.55 11.73 5.01
C SER A 113 -0.85 11.95 3.52
N LEU A 114 -2.13 12.03 3.17
CA LEU A 114 -2.53 12.35 1.80
C LEU A 114 -2.17 13.79 1.43
N GLN A 115 -2.21 14.70 2.41
CA GLN A 115 -1.76 16.08 2.24
C GLN A 115 -0.28 16.18 1.86
N TRP A 116 0.58 15.36 2.47
CA TRP A 116 2.00 15.28 2.11
C TRP A 116 2.16 14.89 0.64
N THR A 117 1.43 13.87 0.19
CA THR A 117 1.43 13.44 -1.22
C THR A 117 0.94 14.55 -2.15
N SER A 118 -0.17 15.21 -1.79
CA SER A 118 -0.73 16.31 -2.58
C SER A 118 0.24 17.51 -2.71
N GLN A 119 0.99 17.85 -1.66
CA GLN A 119 1.99 18.92 -1.70
C GLN A 119 3.17 18.58 -2.62
N HIS A 120 3.69 17.35 -2.55
CA HIS A 120 4.82 16.96 -3.40
C HIS A 120 4.42 16.94 -4.87
N LEU A 121 3.25 16.37 -5.19
CA LEU A 121 2.73 16.35 -6.56
C LEU A 121 2.45 17.77 -7.10
N ALA A 122 1.97 18.68 -6.25
CA ALA A 122 1.75 20.07 -6.62
C ALA A 122 3.05 20.85 -6.83
N ASN A 123 4.09 20.55 -6.05
CA ASN A 123 5.39 21.23 -6.15
C ASN A 123 6.24 20.72 -7.32
N TRP A 124 6.13 19.43 -7.65
CA TRP A 124 6.96 18.78 -8.67
C TRP A 124 6.33 18.86 -10.06
N TYR A 125 5.01 18.68 -10.15
CA TYR A 125 4.32 18.50 -11.42
C TYR A 125 3.13 19.46 -11.60
N GLN A 126 3.02 20.47 -10.73
CA GLN A 126 1.96 21.48 -10.76
C GLN A 126 0.54 20.89 -10.76
N MET A 127 0.37 19.73 -10.10
CA MET A 127 -0.93 19.08 -9.99
C MET A 127 -1.88 19.89 -9.09
N PRO A 128 -3.19 19.91 -9.41
CA PRO A 128 -4.17 20.63 -8.61
C PRO A 128 -4.27 20.04 -7.20
N GLN A 129 -4.43 20.93 -6.23
CA GLN A 129 -4.71 20.59 -4.84
C GLN A 129 -6.21 20.79 -4.57
N GLU A 130 -6.77 19.91 -3.76
CA GLU A 130 -8.14 20.04 -3.24
C GLU A 130 -8.08 20.11 -1.72
N GLU A 131 -9.14 20.67 -1.11
CA GLU A 131 -9.28 20.70 0.34
C GLU A 131 -9.41 19.28 0.89
N LEU A 132 -8.58 18.96 1.88
CA LEU A 132 -8.53 17.66 2.53
C LEU A 132 -9.15 17.73 3.93
N SER A 133 -9.70 16.61 4.39
CA SER A 133 -10.16 16.52 5.77
C SER A 133 -8.99 16.63 6.76
N GLU A 134 -9.29 16.91 8.02
CA GLU A 134 -8.30 16.92 9.11
C GLU A 134 -7.55 15.57 9.18
N ASP A 135 -8.29 14.46 9.14
CA ASP A 135 -7.71 13.10 9.13
C ASP A 135 -6.76 12.90 7.93
N ASP A 136 -7.16 13.28 6.70
CA ASP A 136 -6.32 13.18 5.49
C ASP A 136 -5.06 14.06 5.56
N THR A 137 -5.08 15.09 6.40
CA THR A 137 -4.00 16.05 6.59
C THR A 137 -2.98 15.55 7.59
N GLU A 138 -3.45 15.01 8.71
CA GLU A 138 -2.61 14.69 9.87
C GLU A 138 -2.22 13.20 9.96
N ILE A 139 -3.12 12.31 9.56
CA ILE A 139 -2.93 10.86 9.70
C ILE A 139 -2.34 10.31 8.41
N SER A 140 -1.46 9.32 8.54
CA SER A 140 -0.97 8.53 7.42
C SER A 140 -2.13 8.02 6.57
N ALA A 141 -2.06 8.23 5.26
CA ALA A 141 -3.07 7.73 4.32
C ALA A 141 -3.18 6.21 4.41
N THR A 142 -2.05 5.53 4.57
CA THR A 142 -1.98 4.07 4.76
C THR A 142 -2.66 3.63 6.06
N VAL A 143 -2.48 4.36 7.16
CA VAL A 143 -3.17 4.05 8.43
C VAL A 143 -4.68 4.28 8.32
N LEU A 144 -5.11 5.35 7.65
CA LEU A 144 -6.53 5.57 7.36
C LEU A 144 -7.12 4.43 6.53
N TRP A 145 -6.44 4.01 5.46
CA TRP A 145 -6.89 2.89 4.63
C TRP A 145 -6.95 1.57 5.40
N ALA A 146 -6.00 1.30 6.30
CA ALA A 146 -6.03 0.12 7.15
C ALA A 146 -7.21 0.13 8.14
N LEU A 147 -7.48 1.27 8.78
CA LEU A 147 -8.43 1.34 9.88
C LEU A 147 -9.87 1.58 9.43
N SER A 148 -10.09 2.47 8.45
CA SER A 148 -11.43 2.89 8.03
C SER A 148 -11.75 2.63 6.56
N GLY A 149 -10.77 2.31 5.72
CA GLY A 149 -10.96 2.02 4.30
C GLY A 149 -11.85 0.79 4.05
N ASP A 150 -12.29 0.59 2.80
CA ASP A 150 -13.01 -0.62 2.40
C ASP A 150 -12.12 -1.88 2.43
N ALA A 151 -12.72 -3.07 2.31
CA ALA A 151 -11.99 -4.33 2.39
C ALA A 151 -10.85 -4.47 1.37
N GLY A 152 -11.01 -3.91 0.16
CA GLY A 152 -10.00 -3.87 -0.89
C GLY A 152 -8.82 -2.97 -0.51
N GLN A 153 -9.11 -1.78 0.02
CA GLN A 153 -8.08 -0.89 0.57
C GLN A 153 -7.33 -1.56 1.72
N ARG A 154 -8.04 -2.20 2.65
CA ARG A 154 -7.45 -2.85 3.83
C ARG A 154 -6.54 -4.02 3.45
N VAL A 155 -6.95 -4.88 2.50
CA VAL A 155 -6.12 -6.02 2.09
C VAL A 155 -4.88 -5.58 1.32
N VAL A 156 -5.01 -4.58 0.43
CA VAL A 156 -3.83 -3.99 -0.25
C VAL A 156 -2.91 -3.36 0.77
N THR A 157 -3.45 -2.61 1.73
CA THR A 157 -2.67 -1.98 2.79
C THR A 157 -1.97 -3.01 3.69
N ALA A 158 -2.65 -4.08 4.08
CA ALA A 158 -2.06 -5.17 4.85
C ALA A 158 -0.83 -5.76 4.14
N TRP A 159 -0.91 -5.94 2.82
CA TRP A 159 0.23 -6.38 2.02
C TRP A 159 1.34 -5.32 1.98
N THR A 160 0.99 -4.06 1.71
CA THR A 160 1.91 -2.92 1.59
C THR A 160 2.73 -2.70 2.86
N LEU A 161 2.12 -2.89 4.04
CA LEU A 161 2.82 -2.74 5.32
C LEU A 161 3.91 -3.81 5.54
N GLY A 162 3.87 -4.93 4.81
CA GLY A 162 4.93 -5.96 4.81
C GLY A 162 5.75 -6.00 3.52
N TRP A 163 5.65 -4.98 2.66
CA TRP A 163 6.40 -4.92 1.40
C TRP A 163 7.79 -4.32 1.62
N GLU A 164 8.84 -4.95 1.07
CA GLU A 164 10.24 -4.56 1.31
C GLU A 164 10.53 -3.09 0.98
N SER A 165 10.01 -2.59 -0.14
CA SER A 165 10.20 -1.17 -0.50
C SER A 165 9.48 -0.22 0.46
N SER A 166 8.35 -0.61 1.03
CA SER A 166 7.68 0.16 2.09
C SER A 166 8.53 0.20 3.36
N LEU A 167 9.00 -0.96 3.80
CA LEU A 167 9.82 -1.08 5.02
C LEU A 167 11.13 -0.30 4.93
N ALA A 168 11.76 -0.32 3.74
CA ALA A 168 12.99 0.43 3.49
C ALA A 168 12.81 1.96 3.59
N ASN A 169 11.60 2.48 3.35
CA ASN A 169 11.33 3.92 3.29
C ASN A 169 10.61 4.48 4.53
N SER A 170 9.78 3.67 5.19
CA SER A 170 9.00 4.10 6.36
C SER A 170 9.38 3.39 7.67
N GLY A 171 10.47 2.62 7.66
CA GLY A 171 10.92 1.83 8.80
C GLY A 171 10.09 0.56 9.00
N ASN A 172 10.32 -0.16 10.10
CA ASN A 172 9.73 -1.48 10.35
C ASN A 172 9.23 -1.68 11.80
N ASN A 173 8.98 -0.61 12.54
CA ASN A 173 8.68 -0.69 13.97
C ASN A 173 7.22 -0.43 14.34
N TRP A 174 6.45 0.32 13.55
CA TRP A 174 5.08 0.74 13.90
C TRP A 174 4.01 -0.06 13.14
N GLN A 175 4.38 -0.71 12.04
CA GLN A 175 3.47 -1.49 11.20
C GLN A 175 2.82 -2.67 11.93
N PRO A 176 3.51 -3.44 12.81
CA PRO A 176 2.89 -4.55 13.53
C PRO A 176 1.68 -4.12 14.37
N ALA A 177 1.71 -2.90 14.93
CA ALA A 177 0.61 -2.35 15.71
C ALA A 177 -0.69 -2.25 14.90
N HIS A 178 -0.61 -1.82 13.63
CA HIS A 178 -1.77 -1.70 12.75
C HIS A 178 -2.13 -3.03 12.07
N LEU A 179 -1.14 -3.86 11.71
CA LEU A 179 -1.38 -5.22 11.23
C LEU A 179 -2.13 -6.07 12.28
N ALA A 180 -1.82 -5.90 13.56
CA ALA A 180 -2.54 -6.54 14.64
C ALA A 180 -4.02 -6.13 14.69
N GLN A 181 -4.36 -4.87 14.38
CA GLN A 181 -5.76 -4.43 14.29
C GLN A 181 -6.53 -5.19 13.20
N LEU A 182 -5.85 -5.57 12.11
CA LEU A 182 -6.43 -6.28 10.97
C LEU A 182 -6.60 -7.79 11.21
N LEU A 183 -6.03 -8.36 12.28
CA LEU A 183 -6.27 -9.77 12.65
C LEU A 183 -7.71 -10.04 13.10
N ASP A 184 -8.49 -8.99 13.38
CA ASP A 184 -9.92 -9.12 13.70
C ASP A 184 -10.82 -8.45 12.64
N ASP A 185 -10.30 -8.28 11.42
CA ASP A 185 -11.09 -7.73 10.31
C ASP A 185 -12.29 -8.63 9.95
N PRO A 186 -13.45 -8.11 9.55
CA PRO A 186 -14.57 -8.95 9.12
C PRO A 186 -14.25 -9.87 7.93
N TYR A 187 -13.31 -9.48 7.04
CA TYR A 187 -12.98 -10.25 5.83
C TYR A 187 -11.77 -11.17 6.05
N SER A 188 -11.93 -12.46 5.79
CA SER A 188 -10.86 -13.47 5.94
C SER A 188 -9.62 -13.16 5.09
N ALA A 189 -9.81 -12.61 3.89
CA ALA A 189 -8.72 -12.20 3.01
C ALA A 189 -7.83 -11.12 3.67
N VAL A 190 -8.43 -10.11 4.32
CA VAL A 190 -7.69 -9.06 5.04
C VAL A 190 -6.91 -9.68 6.19
N ARG A 191 -7.56 -10.54 6.99
CA ARG A 191 -6.92 -11.23 8.13
C ARG A 191 -5.74 -12.09 7.71
N PHE A 192 -5.90 -12.86 6.63
CA PHE A 192 -4.86 -13.74 6.11
C PHE A 192 -3.64 -12.95 5.63
N VAL A 193 -3.84 -11.90 4.83
CA VAL A 193 -2.74 -11.06 4.34
C VAL A 193 -2.07 -10.29 5.48
N ALA A 194 -2.85 -9.77 6.43
CA ALA A 194 -2.29 -9.11 7.61
C ALA A 194 -1.41 -10.04 8.42
N TYR A 195 -1.83 -11.29 8.60
CA TYR A 195 -1.05 -12.33 9.24
C TYR A 195 0.26 -12.61 8.49
N LEU A 196 0.22 -12.83 7.17
CA LEU A 196 1.42 -13.06 6.37
C LEU A 196 2.41 -11.90 6.44
N SER A 197 1.93 -10.66 6.40
CA SER A 197 2.77 -9.47 6.56
C SER A 197 3.33 -9.36 7.97
N LEU A 198 2.54 -9.66 9.00
CA LEU A 198 2.97 -9.59 10.41
C LEU A 198 4.14 -10.54 10.69
N LYS A 199 4.15 -11.73 10.09
CA LYS A 199 5.23 -12.71 10.24
C LYS A 199 6.60 -12.25 9.72
N LYS A 200 6.65 -11.16 8.94
CA LYS A 200 7.91 -10.59 8.44
C LYS A 200 8.62 -9.70 9.46
N PHE A 201 7.98 -9.40 10.57
CA PHE A 201 8.53 -8.52 11.60
C PHE A 201 9.21 -9.32 12.71
N PRO A 202 10.30 -8.77 13.30
CA PRO A 202 10.99 -9.41 14.41
C PRO A 202 10.02 -9.79 15.55
N GLY A 203 10.13 -11.02 16.05
CA GLY A 203 9.31 -11.57 17.14
C GLY A 203 7.92 -12.05 16.74
N PHE A 204 7.60 -12.06 15.44
CA PHE A 204 6.35 -12.59 14.89
C PHE A 204 6.56 -13.80 13.95
N GLU A 205 7.79 -14.26 13.75
CA GLU A 205 8.16 -15.35 12.84
C GLU A 205 7.38 -16.64 13.13
N ASP A 206 7.19 -16.92 14.42
CA ASP A 206 6.47 -18.10 14.93
C ASP A 206 5.08 -17.75 15.50
N PHE A 207 4.56 -16.56 15.20
CA PHE A 207 3.24 -16.15 15.68
C PHE A 207 2.16 -17.08 15.12
N SER A 208 1.47 -17.81 16.00
CA SER A 208 0.38 -18.71 15.62
C SER A 208 -0.96 -17.96 15.57
N TYR A 209 -1.65 -18.11 14.44
CA TYR A 209 -2.93 -17.47 14.17
C TYR A 209 -3.74 -18.26 13.13
N ASP A 210 -5.00 -18.55 13.45
CA ASP A 210 -5.98 -19.06 12.49
C ASP A 210 -6.89 -17.92 12.03
N PHE A 211 -6.76 -17.53 10.76
CA PHE A 211 -7.54 -16.46 10.16
C PHE A 211 -9.02 -16.82 9.96
N ALA A 212 -9.39 -18.09 10.04
CA ALA A 212 -10.77 -18.56 9.96
C ALA A 212 -11.42 -18.79 11.34
N ALA A 213 -10.65 -18.61 12.43
CA ALA A 213 -11.13 -18.86 13.79
C ALA A 213 -12.34 -17.98 14.18
N PRO A 214 -13.13 -18.41 15.18
CA PRO A 214 -14.21 -17.60 15.75
C PRO A 214 -13.73 -16.24 16.25
N PHE A 215 -14.64 -15.26 16.28
CA PHE A 215 -14.34 -13.87 16.66
C PHE A 215 -13.54 -13.74 17.97
N LYS A 216 -13.89 -14.50 19.00
CA LYS A 216 -13.20 -14.46 20.30
C LYS A 216 -11.71 -14.78 20.16
N GLU A 217 -11.38 -15.86 19.45
CA GLU A 217 -9.97 -16.29 19.26
C GLU A 217 -9.18 -15.29 18.41
N ARG A 218 -9.84 -14.67 17.42
CA ARG A 218 -9.22 -13.61 16.61
C ARG A 218 -8.92 -12.36 17.41
N LYS A 219 -9.86 -11.96 18.27
CA LYS A 219 -9.67 -10.84 19.20
C LYS A 219 -8.54 -11.13 20.19
N ASP A 220 -8.50 -12.32 20.77
CA ASP A 220 -7.42 -12.74 21.67
C ASP A 220 -6.07 -12.72 20.94
N ALA A 221 -6.01 -13.16 19.67
CA ALA A 221 -4.79 -13.08 18.86
C ALA A 221 -4.34 -11.64 18.58
N LYS A 222 -5.28 -10.74 18.25
CA LYS A 222 -5.00 -9.30 18.13
C LYS A 222 -4.38 -8.73 19.40
N GLU A 223 -4.97 -9.03 20.57
CA GLU A 223 -4.45 -8.56 21.86
C GLU A 223 -3.05 -9.12 22.16
N ARG A 224 -2.81 -10.40 21.87
CA ARG A 224 -1.47 -11.01 21.97
C ARG A 224 -0.46 -10.31 21.06
N ALA A 225 -0.81 -10.04 19.80
CA ALA A 225 0.08 -9.38 18.85
C ALA A 225 0.45 -7.96 19.32
N LEU A 226 -0.53 -7.19 19.81
CA LEU A 226 -0.29 -5.86 20.38
C LEU A 226 0.60 -5.92 21.63
N ALA A 227 0.42 -6.94 22.47
CA ALA A 227 1.26 -7.13 23.66
C ALA A 227 2.71 -7.47 23.28
N ILE A 228 2.93 -8.37 22.31
CA ILE A 228 4.27 -8.69 21.78
C ILE A 228 4.93 -7.41 21.25
N TRP A 229 4.23 -6.68 20.38
CA TRP A 229 4.72 -5.43 19.81
C TRP A 229 5.08 -4.43 20.92
N GLN A 230 4.20 -4.17 21.88
CA GLN A 230 4.46 -3.22 22.96
C GLN A 230 5.67 -3.59 23.83
N GLN A 231 5.96 -4.89 23.99
CA GLN A 231 7.10 -5.37 24.80
C GLN A 231 8.45 -5.26 24.08
N GLN A 232 8.48 -5.33 22.75
CA GLN A 232 9.72 -5.31 21.97
C GLN A 232 10.49 -3.99 22.08
N GLU A 233 9.79 -2.87 22.25
CA GLU A 233 10.42 -1.56 22.28
C GLU A 233 9.71 -0.68 23.31
N LYS A 234 10.39 -0.42 24.44
CA LYS A 234 9.85 0.37 25.55
C LYS A 234 9.77 1.86 25.22
N THR A 235 10.57 2.32 24.27
CA THR A 235 10.64 3.73 23.84
C THR A 235 10.71 3.76 22.32
N ARG A 236 9.62 4.21 21.68
CA ARG A 236 9.57 4.47 20.23
C ARG A 236 9.62 5.97 19.99
N PRO A 237 10.16 6.42 18.84
CA PRO A 237 10.00 7.81 18.45
C PRO A 237 8.51 8.15 18.38
N HIS A 238 8.16 9.35 18.84
CA HIS A 238 6.81 9.86 18.70
C HIS A 238 6.48 10.01 17.21
N MET A 239 5.46 9.29 16.73
CA MET A 239 5.02 9.33 15.33
C MET A 239 3.49 9.52 15.29
N SER A 240 3.05 10.77 15.47
CA SER A 240 1.63 11.11 15.56
C SER A 240 0.84 10.75 14.30
N ASN A 241 1.46 10.88 13.13
CA ASN A 241 0.93 10.52 11.81
C ASN A 241 0.53 9.05 11.72
N VAL A 242 1.23 8.14 12.40
CA VAL A 242 0.88 6.71 12.46
C VAL A 242 0.23 6.33 13.79
N LEU A 243 -0.33 7.32 14.50
CA LEU A 243 -1.09 7.15 15.74
C LEU A 243 -0.27 6.56 16.90
N ILE A 244 1.04 6.77 16.92
CA ILE A 244 1.88 6.43 18.06
C ILE A 244 2.11 7.68 18.91
N ASP A 245 1.81 7.60 20.21
CA ASP A 245 1.99 8.70 21.17
C ASP A 245 3.45 8.82 21.67
N ARG A 246 3.68 9.74 22.61
CA ARG A 246 5.03 10.03 23.13
C ARG A 246 5.55 8.91 24.04
N GLU A 247 4.63 8.12 24.56
CA GLU A 247 4.86 6.95 25.38
C GLU A 247 5.10 5.69 24.54
N GLY A 248 5.09 5.81 23.19
CA GLY A 248 5.30 4.72 22.27
C GLY A 248 4.13 3.74 22.19
N LYS A 249 2.93 4.19 22.58
CA LYS A 249 1.67 3.42 22.53
C LYS A 249 0.77 3.91 21.41
N ILE A 250 -0.15 3.04 21.00
CA ILE A 250 -1.17 3.40 20.01
C ILE A 250 -2.18 4.36 20.67
N ARG A 251 -2.54 5.44 19.96
CA ARG A 251 -3.64 6.33 20.32
C ARG A 251 -4.99 5.63 20.17
N GLN A 252 -5.35 4.80 21.15
CA GLN A 252 -6.49 3.90 21.08
C GLN A 252 -7.81 4.62 20.80
N SER A 253 -8.03 5.82 21.36
CA SER A 253 -9.25 6.60 21.11
C SER A 253 -9.45 6.98 19.64
N VAL A 254 -8.36 7.29 18.93
CA VAL A 254 -8.38 7.60 17.49
C VAL A 254 -8.60 6.33 16.67
N VAL A 255 -7.91 5.24 17.04
CA VAL A 255 -8.11 3.93 16.40
C VAL A 255 -9.57 3.48 16.53
N ASP A 256 -10.15 3.55 17.72
CA ASP A 256 -11.54 3.17 17.95
C ASP A 256 -12.53 4.04 17.15
N ARG A 257 -12.25 5.35 17.01
CA ARG A 257 -13.03 6.25 16.17
C ARG A 257 -12.99 5.83 14.70
N LEU A 258 -11.81 5.54 14.17
CA LEU A 258 -11.63 5.13 12.77
C LEU A 258 -12.24 3.76 12.49
N LEU A 259 -12.09 2.80 13.41
CA LEU A 259 -12.71 1.47 13.31
C LEU A 259 -14.23 1.55 13.31
N LYS A 260 -14.84 2.45 14.11
CA LYS A 260 -16.29 2.69 14.09
C LYS A 260 -16.79 3.31 12.79
N ALA A 261 -15.95 4.09 12.12
CA ALA A 261 -16.24 4.71 10.82
C ALA A 261 -15.85 3.82 9.63
N ARG A 262 -15.40 2.58 9.88
CA ARG A 262 -14.91 1.68 8.85
C ARG A 262 -15.99 1.32 7.84
N ASN A 263 -15.60 1.27 6.58
CA ASN A 263 -16.44 0.72 5.53
C ASN A 263 -16.47 -0.81 5.61
N ASP A 264 -17.51 -1.35 6.25
CA ASP A 264 -17.80 -2.78 6.33
C ASP A 264 -18.94 -3.19 5.38
N ARG A 265 -18.99 -2.58 4.19
CA ARG A 265 -19.98 -2.92 3.16
C ARG A 265 -19.95 -4.42 2.85
N SER A 266 -20.96 -5.13 3.33
CA SER A 266 -21.08 -6.57 3.12
C SER A 266 -21.01 -6.94 1.63
N PHE A 267 -20.14 -7.91 1.32
CA PHE A 267 -20.11 -8.61 0.03
C PHE A 267 -20.87 -9.92 0.18
N ASN A 268 -22.18 -9.85 0.42
CA ASN A 268 -23.04 -11.01 0.28
C ASN A 268 -23.45 -11.11 -1.18
N LEU A 269 -22.99 -12.16 -1.87
CA LEU A 269 -23.64 -12.62 -3.08
C LEU A 269 -24.82 -13.47 -2.61
N PRO A 270 -26.07 -13.00 -2.71
CA PRO A 270 -27.22 -13.85 -2.44
C PRO A 270 -27.16 -15.05 -3.39
N GLU A 271 -27.33 -16.26 -2.84
CA GLU A 271 -27.53 -17.49 -3.61
C GLU A 271 -28.84 -17.44 -4.42
#